data_AF-S4NXN8-F1
#
_entry.id   AF-S4NXN8-F1
#
_cell.length_a   1.000
_cell.length_b   1.000
_cell.length_c   1.000
_cell.angle_alpha   90.00
_cell.angle_beta   90.00
_cell.angle_gamma   90.00
#
_symmetry.space_group_name_H-M   'P 1'
#
loop_
_entity.id
_entity.type
_entity.pdbx_description
1 polymer ?
#
loop_
_entity_poly.entity_id
_entity_poly.type
_entity_poly.pdbx_seq_one_letter_code
_entity_poly.pdbx_strand_id
1 'polypeptide(L)' 'LAAALAHLHTPAATKPCVVHRDVNSGNVLVSSDGTARLADLGLAQPLLPRRDHSTPSRITEAGTLRYLSP' A
#
# COMPACT_ATOMS: atom_id res chain seq x y z
N LEU A 1 -2.94 12.55 1.57
CA LEU A 1 -3.23 11.10 1.71
C LEU A 1 -3.72 10.44 0.42
N ALA A 2 -4.88 10.81 -0.14
CA ALA A 2 -5.40 10.19 -1.38
C ALA A 2 -4.39 10.21 -2.55
N ALA A 3 -3.70 11.34 -2.75
CA ALA A 3 -2.65 11.46 -3.76
C ALA A 3 -1.46 10.50 -3.52
N ALA A 4 -1.11 10.23 -2.25
CA ALA A 4 -0.04 9.28 -1.92
C ALA A 4 -0.47 7.84 -2.26
N LEU A 5 -1.71 7.47 -1.95
CA LEU A 5 -2.27 6.17 -2.34
C LEU A 5 -2.36 6.04 -3.86
N ALA A 6 -2.82 7.07 -4.57
CA ALA A 6 -2.86 7.09 -6.02
C ALA A 6 -1.44 6.91 -6.61
N HIS A 7 -0.43 7.58 -6.06
CA HIS A 7 0.95 7.42 -6.49
C HIS A 7 1.49 5.99 -6.23
N LEU A 8 1.15 5.38 -5.10
CA LEU A 8 1.53 3.98 -4.84
C LEU A 8 0.82 3.02 -5.80
N HIS A 9 -0.47 3.20 -6.06
CA HIS A 9 -1.25 2.29 -6.89
C HIS A 9 -1.03 2.49 -8.39
N THR A 10 -0.55 3.66 -8.83
CA THR A 10 -0.27 3.92 -10.24
C THR A 10 1.09 3.34 -10.61
N PRO A 11 1.17 2.36 -11.54
CA PRO A 11 2.43 1.91 -12.08
C PRO A 11 3.07 2.99 -12.97
N ALA A 12 4.41 3.03 -13.01
CA ALA A 12 5.20 3.91 -13.84
C ALA A 12 6.40 3.16 -14.43
N ALA A 13 7.09 3.75 -15.40
CA ALA A 13 8.28 3.14 -16.02
C ALA A 13 9.37 2.74 -14.99
N THR A 14 9.41 3.42 -13.85
CA THR A 14 10.40 3.22 -12.77
C THR A 14 9.85 2.48 -11.54
N LYS A 15 8.55 2.16 -11.50
CA LYS A 15 7.91 1.61 -10.29
C LYS A 15 6.71 0.72 -10.64
N PRO A 16 6.59 -0.49 -10.08
CA PRO A 16 5.34 -1.25 -10.19
C PRO A 16 4.19 -0.58 -9.41
N CYS A 17 2.96 -1.05 -9.60
CA CYS A 17 1.91 -0.79 -8.61
C CYS A 17 2.36 -1.36 -7.25
N VAL A 18 2.18 -0.61 -6.17
CA VAL A 18 2.58 -1.01 -4.81
C VAL A 18 1.38 -0.89 -3.89
N VAL A 19 1.08 -1.95 -3.14
CA VAL A 19 0.01 -1.96 -2.14
C VAL A 19 0.65 -1.73 -0.76
N HIS A 20 0.15 -0.75 0.00
CA HIS A 20 0.69 -0.40 1.33
C HIS A 20 0.46 -1.48 2.40
N ARG A 21 -0.70 -2.13 2.35
CA ARG A 21 -1.17 -3.21 3.25
C ARG A 21 -1.40 -2.85 4.72
N ASP A 22 -0.93 -1.70 5.21
CA ASP A 22 -1.25 -1.24 6.58
C ASP A 22 -1.63 0.26 6.63
N VAL A 23 -2.70 0.63 5.94
CA VAL A 23 -3.20 2.02 5.95
C VAL A 23 -4.05 2.23 7.19
N ASN A 24 -3.53 3.00 8.15
CA ASN A 24 -4.23 3.40 9.37
C ASN A 24 -3.81 4.82 9.78
N SER A 25 -4.50 5.43 10.75
CA SER A 25 -4.20 6.80 11.19
C SER A 25 -2.85 6.95 11.89
N GLY A 26 -2.29 5.89 12.48
CA GLY A 26 -0.94 5.88 13.06
C GLY A 26 0.17 5.95 12.01
N ASN A 27 -0.11 5.48 10.79
CA ASN A 27 0.81 5.49 9.65
C ASN A 27 0.65 6.74 8.76
N VAL A 28 -0.01 7.80 9.25
CA VAL A 28 -0.14 9.08 8.55
C VAL A 28 0.58 10.17 9.34
N LEU A 29 1.60 10.76 8.71
CA LEU A 29 2.33 11.90 9.26
C LEU A 29 1.74 13.20 8.72
N VAL A 30 1.67 14.24 9.56
CA VAL A 30 1.23 15.58 9.17
C VAL A 30 2.45 16.50 9.19
N SER A 31 2.77 17.06 8.03
CA SER A 31 3.87 18.04 7.89
C SER A 31 3.46 19.41 8.46
N SER A 32 4.42 20.30 8.69
CA SER A 32 4.18 21.64 9.26
C SER A 32 3.28 22.53 8.39
N ASP A 33 3.20 22.25 7.09
CA ASP A 33 2.31 22.89 6.13
C ASP A 33 0.89 22.29 6.10
N GLY A 34 0.59 21.33 6.99
CA GLY A 34 -0.67 20.60 7.02
C GLY A 34 -0.79 19.46 6.00
N THR A 35 0.26 19.20 5.21
CA THR A 35 0.23 18.13 4.20
C THR A 35 0.33 16.75 4.87
N ALA A 36 -0.67 15.90 4.62
CA ALA A 36 -0.67 14.51 5.07
C ALA A 36 0.19 13.60 4.17
N ARG A 37 1.18 12.95 4.77
CA ARG A 37 2.11 12.00 4.14
C ARG A 37 1.85 10.59 4.68
N LEU A 38 1.85 9.59 3.81
CA LEU A 38 1.73 8.18 4.19
C LEU A 38 3.11 7.65 4.57
N ALA A 39 3.21 6.95 5.69
CA ALA A 39 4.44 6.40 6.26
C ALA A 39 4.29 4.89 6.55
N ASP A 40 5.40 4.26 6.95
CA ASP A 40 5.52 2.82 7.25
C ASP A 40 5.19 1.89 6.06
N LEU A 41 6.19 1.74 5.18
CA LEU A 41 6.13 0.81 4.05
C LEU A 41 6.63 -0.60 4.43
N GLY A 42 6.75 -0.95 5.71
CA GLY A 42 7.31 -2.24 6.16
C GLY A 42 6.52 -3.46 5.69
N LEU A 43 5.22 -3.29 5.44
CA LEU A 43 4.34 -4.31 4.88
C LEU A 43 4.01 -4.09 3.40
N ALA A 44 4.54 -3.04 2.78
CA ALA A 44 4.22 -2.70 1.40
C ALA A 44 4.76 -3.74 0.42
N GLN A 45 3.99 -4.05 -0.63
CA GLN A 45 4.39 -5.03 -1.63
C GLN A 45 4.09 -4.57 -3.06
N PRO A 46 4.99 -4.85 -4.02
CA PRO A 46 4.70 -4.64 -5.42
C PRO A 46 3.63 -5.63 -5.90
N LEU A 47 2.63 -5.12 -6.60
CA LEU A 47 1.66 -5.93 -7.32
C LEU A 47 2.33 -6.40 -8.62
N LEU A 48 2.84 -7.62 -8.61
CA LEU A 48 3.43 -8.23 -9.79
C LEU A 48 2.32 -8.82 -10.69
N PRO A 49 2.37 -8.60 -12.01
CA PRO A 49 1.42 -9.24 -12.92
C PRO A 49 1.52 -10.76 -12.78
N ARG A 50 0.37 -11.41 -12.54
CA ARG A 50 0.29 -12.87 -12.45
C ARG A 50 0.74 -13.48 -13.78
N ARG A 51 1.88 -14.16 -13.78
CA ARG A 51 2.36 -14.94 -14.94
C ARG A 51 1.57 -16.23 -15.14
N ASP A 52 0.87 -16.69 -14.10
CA ASP A 52 0.12 -17.93 -14.08
C ASP A 52 -1.08 -17.82 -13.11
N HIS A 53 -2.26 -18.23 -13.56
CA HIS A 53 -3.49 -18.27 -12.76
C HIS A 53 -3.56 -19.48 -11.80
N SER A 54 -2.68 -20.46 -11.97
CA SER A 54 -2.62 -21.70 -11.17
C SER A 54 -1.99 -21.50 -9.79
N THR A 55 -1.18 -20.45 -9.61
CA THR A 55 -0.62 -20.10 -8.30
C THR A 55 -1.60 -19.20 -7.56
N PRO A 56 -2.14 -19.63 -6.39
CA PRO A 56 -2.92 -18.73 -5.57
C PRO A 56 -2.02 -17.55 -5.18
N SER A 57 -2.50 -16.32 -5.37
CA SER A 57 -1.84 -15.17 -4.74
C SER A 57 -1.77 -15.48 -3.26
N ARG A 58 -0.56 -15.55 -2.70
CA ARG A 58 -0.38 -15.80 -1.28
C ARG A 58 -0.96 -14.60 -0.54
N ILE A 59 -2.24 -14.68 -0.18
CA ILE A 59 -2.88 -13.74 0.74
C ILE A 59 -2.19 -14.03 2.07
N THR A 60 -1.18 -13.24 2.38
CA THR A 60 -0.63 -13.21 3.73
C THR A 60 -1.51 -12.25 4.48
N GLU A 61 -2.15 -12.69 5.55
CA GLU A 61 -2.80 -11.77 6.47
C GLU A 61 -1.71 -10.89 7.07
N ALA A 62 -1.74 -9.60 6.77
CA ALA A 62 -0.85 -8.61 7.34
C ALA A 62 -1.56 -7.26 7.34
N GLY A 63 -1.17 -6.40 8.29
CA GLY A 63 -1.81 -5.13 8.56
C GLY A 63 -2.49 -5.13 9.91
N THR A 64 -2.94 -3.96 10.33
CA THR A 64 -3.62 -3.78 11.61
C THR A 64 -5.04 -4.34 11.53
N LEU A 65 -5.39 -5.32 12.39
CA LEU A 65 -6.67 -6.06 12.37
C LEU A 65 -7.92 -5.16 12.23
N ARG A 66 -7.96 -4.03 12.94
CA ARG A 66 -9.09 -3.08 12.90
C ARG A 66 -9.31 -2.44 11.52
N TYR A 67 -8.28 -2.39 10.68
CA TYR A 67 -8.26 -1.69 9.39
C TYR A 67 -8.27 -2.66 8.19
N LEU A 68 -8.37 -3.98 8.44
CA LEU A 68 -8.49 -4.97 7.38
C LEU A 68 -9.88 -4.89 6.72
N SER A 69 -9.90 -5.01 5.40
CA SER A 69 -11.14 -5.17 4.64
C SER A 69 -11.79 -6.55 4.92
N PRO A 70 -13.12 -6.68 4.80
CA PRO A 70 -13.82 -7.97 4.89
C PRO A 70 -13.34 -9.01 3.87
#